data_AF-A0A1G0Z399-F1
#
_entry.id   AF-A0A1G0Z399-F1
#
_cell.length_a   1.000
_cell.length_b   1.000
_cell.length_c   1.000
_cell.angle_alpha   90.00
_cell.angle_beta   90.00
_cell.angle_gamma   90.00
#
_symmetry.space_group_name_H-M   'P 1'
#
loop_
_entity.id
_entity.type
_entity.pdbx_description
1 polymer ?
#
loop_
_entity_poly.entity_id
_entity_poly.type
_entity_poly.pdbx_seq_one_letter_code
_entity_poly.pdbx_strand_id
1 'polypeptide(L)'
;MKKTLFVFSVVAAFVFSVSSLFAEAAKKNPFERYDKDIKKIDEQIEKENAKPKPSEKAIKKLETDKSKKEEAKTKAIENAKKPIQKSIDTLNAQIEKLKEKSQDTAKQEEELKKQEQKLTEIETWSNGEAASGDKKDDKKDDKKDDDKDSTKKDDKKDDKKDDKKDKDKSKKAK
;
A
#
# COMPACT_ATOMS: atom_id res chain seq x y z
N MET A 1 57.41 24.43 13.27
CA MET A 1 56.07 24.48 13.91
C MET A 1 55.07 23.78 13.01
N LYS A 2 54.08 23.13 13.61
CA LYS A 2 53.41 21.91 13.14
C LYS A 2 52.56 22.14 11.86
N LYS A 3 52.74 21.27 10.85
CA LYS A 3 51.88 21.16 9.67
C LYS A 3 50.66 20.30 10.05
N THR A 4 49.49 20.91 10.19
CA THR A 4 48.22 20.20 10.39
C THR A 4 47.73 19.67 9.05
N LEU A 5 48.01 18.39 8.78
CA LEU A 5 47.39 17.63 7.71
C LEU A 5 45.96 17.28 8.14
N PHE A 6 44.99 18.06 7.67
CA PHE A 6 43.58 17.67 7.71
C PHE A 6 43.34 16.62 6.62
N VAL A 7 43.35 15.34 7.01
CA VAL A 7 42.90 14.23 6.17
C VAL A 7 41.43 13.97 6.51
N PHE A 8 40.51 14.68 5.86
CA PHE A 8 39.10 14.29 5.84
C PHE A 8 38.93 13.17 4.81
N SER A 9 39.19 11.94 5.25
CA SER A 9 39.01 10.73 4.45
C SER A 9 37.53 10.40 4.29
N VAL A 10 37.04 10.59 3.08
CA VAL A 10 35.96 9.91 2.36
C VAL A 10 35.34 8.72 3.09
N VAL A 11 34.11 8.87 3.61
CA VAL A 11 33.14 7.77 3.72
C VAL A 11 31.73 8.35 3.52
N ALA A 12 31.28 8.43 2.27
CA ALA A 12 29.87 8.63 1.96
C ALA A 12 29.52 7.73 0.77
N ALA A 13 29.69 6.42 0.94
CA ALA A 13 29.08 5.45 0.05
C ALA A 13 27.58 5.46 0.31
N PHE A 14 26.88 6.19 -0.55
CA PHE A 14 25.44 6.21 -0.72
C PHE A 14 24.89 4.78 -0.78
N VAL A 15 24.10 4.40 0.22
CA VAL A 15 23.15 3.29 0.11
C VAL A 15 21.79 3.82 0.55
N PHE A 16 21.16 4.60 -0.32
CA PHE A 16 19.75 4.99 -0.13
C PHE A 16 18.98 4.73 -1.42
N SER A 17 18.45 3.51 -1.52
CA SER A 17 17.46 3.13 -2.53
C SER A 17 16.50 2.11 -1.95
N VAL A 18 15.78 2.51 -0.89
CA VAL A 18 14.60 1.76 -0.39
C VAL A 18 13.32 2.61 -0.47
N SER A 19 13.39 3.82 -1.02
CA SER A 19 12.32 4.83 -0.90
C SER A 19 11.12 4.65 -1.83
N SER A 20 11.08 3.62 -2.67
CA SER A 20 10.05 3.53 -3.73
C SER A 20 8.73 2.87 -3.31
N LEU A 21 8.60 2.33 -2.09
CA LEU A 21 7.39 1.60 -1.69
C LEU A 21 6.27 2.47 -1.10
N PHE A 22 6.53 3.75 -0.83
CA PHE A 22 5.54 4.68 -0.29
C PHE A 22 5.66 6.05 -0.98
N ALA A 23 5.48 6.06 -2.31
CA ALA A 23 5.26 7.29 -3.03
C ALA A 23 3.85 7.83 -2.70
N GLU A 24 3.80 9.13 -2.47
CA GLU A 24 2.71 9.96 -1.95
C GLU A 24 1.47 9.94 -2.84
N ALA A 25 0.62 8.93 -2.65
CA ALA A 25 -0.77 8.90 -3.07
C ALA A 25 -1.60 8.50 -1.84
N ALA A 26 -2.78 9.08 -1.64
CA ALA A 26 -3.69 8.82 -0.52
C ALA A 26 -3.59 7.35 -0.10
N LYS A 27 -2.94 7.11 1.05
CA LYS A 27 -2.35 5.80 1.35
C LYS A 27 -3.46 4.82 1.69
N LYS A 28 -3.94 4.12 0.66
CA LYS A 28 -4.85 3.00 0.82
C LYS A 28 -4.18 1.95 1.69
N ASN A 29 -4.88 1.50 2.72
CA ASN A 29 -4.43 0.40 3.56
C ASN A 29 -4.15 -0.85 2.69
N PRO A 30 -2.88 -1.27 2.54
CA PRO A 30 -2.52 -2.40 1.68
C PRO A 30 -3.02 -3.74 2.26
N PHE A 31 -3.44 -3.76 3.52
CA PHE A 31 -3.94 -4.93 4.22
C PHE A 31 -5.47 -5.07 4.14
N GLU A 32 -6.19 -4.08 3.62
CA GLU A 32 -7.67 -4.08 3.54
C GLU A 32 -8.22 -5.29 2.76
N ARG A 33 -7.45 -5.79 1.79
CA ARG A 33 -7.83 -7.00 1.03
C ARG A 33 -7.97 -8.22 1.94
N TYR A 34 -7.11 -8.36 2.95
CA TYR A 34 -7.19 -9.48 3.88
C TYR A 34 -8.47 -9.41 4.71
N ASP A 35 -8.83 -8.21 5.18
CA ASP A 35 -10.07 -8.00 5.94
C ASP A 35 -11.32 -8.30 5.11
N LYS A 36 -11.32 -7.87 3.84
CA LYS A 36 -12.39 -8.20 2.89
C LYS A 36 -12.49 -9.71 2.63
N ASP A 37 -11.37 -10.39 2.46
CA ASP A 37 -11.34 -11.84 2.25
C ASP A 37 -11.83 -12.60 3.49
N ILE A 38 -11.37 -12.22 4.69
CA ILE A 38 -11.78 -12.82 5.97
C ILE A 38 -13.28 -12.62 6.18
N LYS A 39 -13.80 -11.40 5.97
CA LYS A 39 -15.23 -11.11 6.08
C LYS A 39 -16.08 -11.96 5.12
N LYS A 40 -15.62 -12.15 3.88
CA LYS A 40 -16.31 -13.03 2.92
C LYS A 40 -16.34 -14.48 3.37
N ILE A 41 -15.29 -14.95 4.02
CA ILE A 41 -15.25 -16.31 4.59
C ILE A 41 -16.22 -16.42 5.77
N ASP A 42 -16.26 -15.42 6.65
CA ASP A 42 -17.23 -15.35 7.76
C ASP A 42 -18.67 -15.37 7.25
N GLU A 43 -19.01 -14.59 6.22
CA GLU A 43 -20.32 -14.61 5.57
C GLU A 43 -20.65 -15.99 4.95
N GLN A 44 -19.65 -16.71 4.44
CA GLN A 44 -19.85 -18.06 3.90
C GLN A 44 -20.09 -19.09 5.02
N ILE A 45 -19.37 -18.97 6.14
CA ILE A 45 -19.57 -19.81 7.33
C ILE A 45 -20.98 -19.58 7.89
N GLU A 46 -21.41 -18.32 8.01
CA GLU A 46 -22.76 -17.96 8.46
C GLU A 46 -23.84 -18.56 7.55
N LYS A 47 -23.68 -18.41 6.22
CA LYS A 47 -24.60 -19.01 5.24
C LYS A 47 -24.64 -20.54 5.30
N GLU A 48 -23.52 -21.20 5.56
CA GLU A 48 -23.47 -22.66 5.70
C GLU A 48 -24.15 -23.12 6.99
N ASN A 49 -23.92 -22.41 8.10
CA ASN A 49 -24.57 -22.66 9.39
C ASN A 49 -26.09 -22.42 9.36
N ALA A 50 -26.55 -21.48 8.54
CA ALA A 50 -27.98 -21.20 8.38
C ALA A 50 -28.73 -22.26 7.54
N LYS A 51 -28.04 -23.21 6.90
CA LYS A 51 -28.70 -24.28 6.12
C LYS A 51 -29.42 -25.25 7.06
N PRO A 52 -30.54 -25.86 6.62
CA PRO A 52 -31.27 -26.85 7.43
C PRO A 52 -30.46 -28.11 7.76
N LYS A 53 -29.40 -28.38 7.00
CA LYS A 53 -28.41 -29.42 7.29
C LYS A 53 -27.00 -28.87 7.01
N PRO A 54 -26.37 -28.19 7.98
CA PRO A 54 -25.04 -27.62 7.81
C PRO A 54 -24.00 -28.69 7.50
N SER A 55 -23.07 -28.39 6.60
CA SER A 55 -21.94 -29.28 6.33
C SER A 55 -20.76 -28.94 7.22
N GLU A 56 -20.55 -29.71 8.30
CA GLU A 56 -19.40 -29.55 9.20
C GLU A 56 -18.06 -29.59 8.45
N LYS A 57 -17.94 -30.45 7.44
CA LYS A 57 -16.73 -30.55 6.61
C LYS A 57 -16.48 -29.26 5.80
N ALA A 58 -17.54 -28.63 5.30
CA ALA A 58 -17.44 -27.37 4.57
C ALA A 58 -17.06 -26.22 5.52
N ILE A 59 -17.73 -26.14 6.68
CA ILE A 59 -17.44 -25.14 7.72
C ILE A 59 -15.99 -25.25 8.18
N LYS A 60 -15.52 -26.45 8.55
CA LYS A 60 -14.14 -26.67 8.98
C LYS A 60 -13.11 -26.29 7.92
N LYS A 61 -13.43 -26.48 6.63
CA LYS A 61 -12.57 -26.04 5.52
C LYS A 61 -12.52 -24.50 5.45
N LEU A 62 -13.66 -23.83 5.56
CA LEU A 62 -13.74 -22.37 5.58
C LEU A 62 -13.00 -21.78 6.79
N GLU A 63 -13.14 -22.37 7.98
CA GLU A 63 -12.39 -21.96 9.18
C GLU A 63 -10.87 -22.11 8.99
N THR A 64 -10.44 -23.20 8.35
CA THR A 64 -9.02 -23.40 8.01
C THR A 64 -8.53 -22.34 7.02
N ASP A 65 -9.34 -22.02 6.01
CA ASP A 65 -9.00 -21.00 5.02
C ASP A 65 -8.98 -19.59 5.65
N LYS A 66 -9.89 -19.30 6.60
CA LYS A 66 -9.87 -18.08 7.42
C LYS A 66 -8.57 -17.97 8.20
N SER A 67 -8.20 -19.01 8.95
CA SER A 67 -6.96 -19.04 9.74
C SER A 67 -5.72 -18.78 8.89
N LYS A 68 -5.63 -19.40 7.70
CA LYS A 68 -4.53 -19.14 6.75
C LYS A 68 -4.50 -17.69 6.26
N LYS A 69 -5.67 -17.07 6.07
CA LYS A 69 -5.78 -15.67 5.63
C LYS A 69 -5.36 -14.70 6.73
N GLU A 70 -5.74 -14.97 7.98
CA GLU A 70 -5.28 -14.22 9.15
C GLU A 70 -3.77 -14.35 9.32
N GLU A 71 -3.20 -15.55 9.21
CA GLU A 71 -1.76 -15.76 9.28
C GLU A 71 -1.02 -15.01 8.15
N ALA A 72 -1.57 -15.04 6.93
CA ALA A 72 -1.01 -14.30 5.81
C ALA A 72 -1.07 -12.78 6.02
N LYS A 73 -2.13 -12.25 6.65
CA LYS A 73 -2.22 -10.83 7.04
C LYS A 73 -1.13 -10.49 8.04
N THR A 74 -0.97 -11.28 9.10
CA THR A 74 0.06 -11.08 10.13
C THR A 74 1.47 -11.08 9.52
N LYS A 75 1.77 -12.06 8.66
CA LYS A 75 3.06 -12.11 7.95
C LYS A 75 3.28 -10.91 7.03
N ALA A 76 2.23 -10.45 6.33
CA ALA A 76 2.33 -9.26 5.48
C ALA A 76 2.64 -8.00 6.30
N ILE A 77 2.00 -7.83 7.45
CA ILE A 77 2.28 -6.72 8.38
C ILE A 77 3.71 -6.79 8.90
N GLU A 78 4.16 -7.96 9.38
CA GLU A 78 5.53 -8.14 9.88
C GLU A 78 6.58 -7.84 8.79
N ASN A 79 6.36 -8.34 7.58
CA ASN A 79 7.23 -8.10 6.44
C ASN A 79 7.29 -6.62 6.04
N ALA A 80 6.20 -5.87 6.24
CA ALA A 80 6.18 -4.42 6.01
C ALA A 80 6.91 -3.65 7.13
N LYS A 81 6.74 -4.05 8.40
CA LYS A 81 7.39 -3.38 9.55
C LYS A 81 8.91 -3.61 9.58
N LYS A 82 9.37 -4.84 9.32
CA LYS A 82 10.77 -5.26 9.46
C LYS A 82 11.80 -4.37 8.74
N PRO A 83 11.65 -4.00 7.46
CA PRO A 83 12.60 -3.12 6.79
C PRO A 83 12.58 -1.69 7.34
N ILE A 84 11.41 -1.19 7.76
CA ILE A 84 11.27 0.14 8.36
C ILE A 84 11.97 0.18 9.71
N GLN A 85 11.77 -0.83 10.56
CA GLN A 85 12.45 -0.93 11.85
C GLN A 85 13.97 -0.95 11.68
N LYS A 86 14.48 -1.77 10.74
CA LYS A 86 15.92 -1.79 10.43
C LYS A 86 16.44 -0.43 9.95
N SER A 87 15.64 0.30 9.18
CA SER A 87 15.98 1.66 8.73
C SER A 87 16.03 2.64 9.89
N ILE A 88 15.08 2.57 10.82
CA ILE A 88 15.05 3.38 12.06
C ILE A 88 16.30 3.10 12.90
N ASP A 89 16.62 1.82 13.15
CA ASP A 89 17.79 1.43 13.94
C ASP A 89 19.10 1.93 13.30
N THR A 90 19.19 1.85 11.96
CA THR A 90 20.36 2.34 11.21
C THR A 90 20.47 3.86 11.28
N LEU A 91 19.36 4.60 11.12
CA LEU A 91 19.34 6.06 11.21
C LEU A 91 19.71 6.53 12.61
N ASN A 92 19.19 5.88 13.66
CA ASN A 92 19.55 6.18 15.04
C ASN A 92 21.06 6.00 15.29
N ALA A 93 21.64 4.89 14.85
CA ALA A 93 23.08 4.67 14.97
C ALA A 93 23.92 5.68 14.16
N GLN A 94 23.42 6.16 13.02
CA GLN A 94 24.08 7.22 12.25
C GLN A 94 24.00 8.57 12.96
N ILE A 95 22.83 8.93 13.49
CA ILE A 95 22.61 10.17 14.26
C ILE A 95 23.53 10.21 15.48
N GLU A 96 23.65 9.11 16.22
CA GLU A 96 24.52 9.01 17.38
C GLU A 96 25.99 9.25 17.01
N LYS A 97 26.50 8.57 15.97
CA LYS A 97 27.87 8.76 15.46
C LYS A 97 28.14 10.17 14.95
N LEU A 98 27.15 10.83 14.35
CA LEU A 98 27.26 12.21 13.89
C LEU A 98 27.27 13.20 15.07
N LYS A 99 26.44 12.96 16.09
CA LYS A 99 26.42 13.74 17.34
C LYS A 99 27.76 13.66 18.08
N GLU A 100 28.34 12.47 18.19
CA GLU A 100 29.69 12.29 18.76
C GLU A 100 30.75 13.11 18.03
N LYS A 101 30.62 13.24 16.70
CA LYS A 101 31.52 14.03 15.85
C LYS A 101 31.13 15.51 15.74
N SER A 102 30.11 15.96 16.47
CA SER A 102 29.56 17.33 16.38
C SER A 102 29.17 17.72 14.94
N GLN A 103 28.69 16.75 14.16
CA GLN A 103 28.21 16.96 12.79
C GLN A 103 26.69 17.21 12.79
N ASP A 104 26.21 17.88 11.74
CA ASP A 104 24.78 18.14 11.55
C ASP A 104 24.00 16.83 11.34
N THR A 105 22.90 16.68 12.09
CA THR A 105 22.00 15.51 12.07
C THR A 105 20.62 15.82 11.52
N ALA A 106 20.34 17.07 11.12
CA ALA A 106 18.98 17.50 10.75
C ALA A 106 18.35 16.62 9.65
N LYS A 107 19.13 16.24 8.63
CA LYS A 107 18.63 15.40 7.53
C LYS A 107 18.28 13.98 7.98
N GLN A 108 19.12 13.38 8.82
CA GLN A 108 18.91 12.03 9.33
C GLN A 108 17.74 11.99 10.32
N GLU A 109 17.59 13.03 11.15
CA GLU A 109 16.45 13.17 12.06
C GLU A 109 15.13 13.39 11.31
N GLU A 110 15.14 14.12 10.18
CA GLU A 110 13.95 14.26 9.33
C GLU A 110 13.56 12.92 8.69
N GLU A 111 14.53 12.16 8.17
CA GLU A 111 14.26 10.84 7.61
C GLU A 111 13.81 9.84 8.68
N LEU A 112 14.38 9.91 9.89
CA LEU A 112 13.95 9.10 11.04
C LEU A 112 12.46 9.33 11.32
N LYS A 113 12.03 10.60 11.42
CA LYS A 113 10.61 10.95 11.61
C LYS A 113 9.71 10.41 10.51
N LYS A 114 10.16 10.44 9.25
CA LYS A 114 9.38 9.88 8.12
C LYS A 114 9.22 8.36 8.25
N GLN A 115 10.26 7.65 8.69
CA GLN A 115 10.20 6.20 8.89
C GLN A 115 9.33 5.83 10.11
N GLU A 116 9.43 6.58 11.21
CA GLU A 116 8.56 6.44 12.38
C GLU A 116 7.09 6.64 11.99
N GLN A 117 6.77 7.69 11.21
CA GLN A 117 5.42 7.91 10.70
C GLN A 117 4.89 6.73 9.87
N LYS A 118 5.71 6.15 8.99
CA LYS A 118 5.33 4.95 8.22
C LYS A 118 5.08 3.75 9.12
N LEU A 119 5.88 3.57 10.18
CA LEU A 119 5.70 2.49 11.13
C LEU A 119 4.38 2.65 11.90
N THR A 120 4.11 3.85 12.40
CA THR A 120 2.84 4.19 13.06
C THR A 120 1.65 3.95 12.15
N GLU A 121 1.76 4.31 10.87
CA GLU A 121 0.68 4.09 9.92
C GLU A 121 0.39 2.59 9.67
N ILE A 122 1.44 1.77 9.53
CA ILE A 122 1.29 0.31 9.43
C ILE A 122 0.65 -0.25 10.71
N GLU A 123 0.98 0.32 11.87
CA GLU A 123 0.36 -0.04 13.15
C GLU A 123 -1.13 0.29 13.20
N THR A 124 -1.50 1.51 12.81
CA THR A 124 -2.90 1.93 12.71
C THR A 124 -3.69 0.99 11.78
N TRP A 125 -3.15 0.70 10.59
CA TRP A 125 -3.78 -0.26 9.67
C TRP A 125 -3.87 -1.69 10.21
N SER A 126 -2.87 -2.13 10.97
CA SER A 126 -2.87 -3.48 11.57
C SER A 126 -3.95 -3.64 12.64
N ASN A 127 -4.27 -2.56 13.36
CA ASN A 127 -5.31 -2.52 14.39
C ASN A 127 -6.73 -2.35 13.82
N GLY A 128 -6.87 -2.22 12.50
CA GLY A 128 -8.15 -1.98 11.85
C GLY A 128 -8.62 -0.52 11.95
N GLU A 129 -7.74 0.38 12.37
CA GLU A 129 -8.01 1.81 12.40
C GLU A 129 -7.68 2.44 11.04
N ALA A 130 -8.47 3.42 10.63
CA ALA A 130 -8.16 4.22 9.46
C ALA A 130 -6.92 5.07 9.79
N ALA A 131 -5.90 5.08 8.91
CA ALA A 131 -4.74 5.94 9.11
C ALA A 131 -5.19 7.40 9.16
N SER A 132 -4.48 8.26 9.90
CA SER A 132 -4.85 9.66 10.17
C SER A 132 -4.94 10.59 8.94
N GLY A 133 -4.90 10.05 7.72
CA GLY A 133 -5.16 10.72 6.44
C GLY A 133 -6.43 10.26 5.70
N ASP A 134 -7.17 9.27 6.21
CA ASP A 134 -8.43 8.80 5.61
C ASP A 134 -9.59 9.77 5.91
N LYS A 135 -9.52 10.97 5.34
CA LYS A 135 -10.75 11.75 5.10
C LYS A 135 -11.53 11.02 4.02
N LYS A 136 -12.42 10.11 4.43
CA LYS A 136 -13.58 9.72 3.61
C LYS A 136 -14.37 10.98 3.29
N ASP A 137 -14.35 11.40 2.03
CA ASP A 137 -15.38 12.28 1.49
C ASP A 137 -16.70 11.50 1.51
N ASP A 138 -17.43 11.66 2.62
CA ASP A 138 -18.85 11.32 2.71
C ASP A 138 -19.62 12.28 1.79
N LYS A 139 -19.92 11.83 0.56
CA LYS A 139 -20.86 12.53 -0.32
C LYS A 139 -21.51 11.59 -1.32
N LYS A 140 -22.59 10.93 -0.91
CA LYS A 140 -23.99 11.33 -1.17
C LYS A 140 -24.90 10.10 -1.14
N ASP A 141 -25.72 10.03 -0.10
CA ASP A 141 -27.08 9.50 -0.19
C ASP A 141 -27.93 10.38 -1.15
N ASP A 142 -29.06 9.82 -1.55
CA ASP A 142 -30.13 10.33 -2.43
C ASP A 142 -29.90 10.32 -3.94
N LYS A 143 -30.47 9.31 -4.62
CA LYS A 143 -31.85 9.44 -5.10
C LYS A 143 -32.48 8.11 -5.51
N LYS A 144 -33.57 7.77 -4.83
CA LYS A 144 -34.64 6.90 -5.28
C LYS A 144 -35.44 7.69 -6.33
N ASP A 145 -35.58 7.18 -7.55
CA ASP A 145 -36.72 7.52 -8.40
C ASP A 145 -37.06 6.29 -9.25
N ASP A 146 -38.34 5.94 -9.14
CA ASP A 146 -39.07 4.89 -9.84
C ASP A 146 -39.06 5.06 -11.37
N ASP A 147 -39.47 3.98 -12.03
CA ASP A 147 -40.03 3.89 -13.38
C ASP A 147 -39.12 4.08 -14.61
N LYS A 148 -38.80 2.95 -15.25
CA LYS A 148 -39.53 2.56 -16.48
C LYS A 148 -39.20 1.14 -16.94
N ASP A 149 -40.20 0.28 -16.82
CA ASP A 149 -40.38 -0.87 -17.70
C ASP A 149 -40.89 -0.37 -19.08
N SER A 150 -40.31 -0.87 -20.17
CA SER A 150 -40.96 -1.23 -21.45
C SER A 150 -39.96 -1.34 -22.60
N THR A 151 -39.64 -2.59 -22.92
CA THR A 151 -39.53 -3.15 -24.28
C THR A 151 -39.89 -2.22 -25.46
N LYS A 152 -38.95 -2.01 -26.42
CA LYS A 152 -39.20 -2.17 -27.87
C LYS A 152 -37.93 -2.21 -28.73
N LYS A 153 -37.96 -3.09 -29.73
CA LYS A 153 -36.98 -3.39 -30.78
C LYS A 153 -36.91 -2.33 -31.90
N ASP A 154 -35.95 -2.58 -32.79
CA ASP A 154 -35.86 -2.27 -34.23
C ASP A 154 -34.98 -1.04 -34.55
N ASP A 155 -34.16 -0.99 -35.61
CA ASP A 155 -33.58 -1.92 -36.59
C ASP A 155 -32.64 -1.04 -37.47
N LYS A 156 -31.61 -1.62 -38.12
CA LYS A 156 -30.87 -1.09 -39.31
C LYS A 156 -30.07 0.24 -39.20
N LYS A 157 -29.02 0.52 -40.00
CA LYS A 157 -28.03 -0.18 -40.85
C LYS A 157 -27.18 0.93 -41.53
N ASP A 158 -25.91 0.61 -41.84
CA ASP A 158 -25.02 1.23 -42.87
C ASP A 158 -24.70 2.74 -42.71
N ASP A 159 -23.52 3.30 -43.00
CA ASP A 159 -22.56 2.96 -44.04
C ASP A 159 -21.14 3.57 -43.77
N LYS A 160 -20.14 2.80 -44.21
CA LYS A 160 -18.75 3.02 -44.67
C LYS A 160 -17.99 4.38 -44.70
N LYS A 161 -16.65 4.14 -44.66
CA LYS A 161 -15.46 4.76 -45.33
C LYS A 161 -14.58 5.70 -44.49
N ASP A 162 -13.39 5.23 -44.09
CA ASP A 162 -12.08 5.23 -44.81
C ASP A 162 -11.43 6.62 -44.82
N ASP A 163 -10.24 6.79 -44.21
CA ASP A 163 -8.98 6.83 -44.98
C ASP A 163 -7.72 6.98 -44.10
N LYS A 164 -6.60 6.47 -44.62
CA LYS A 164 -5.23 6.45 -44.08
C LYS A 164 -4.60 7.85 -43.90
N LYS A 165 -3.65 7.96 -42.96
CA LYS A 165 -2.30 8.49 -43.31
C LYS A 165 -1.21 8.15 -42.29
N ASP A 166 -0.21 7.42 -42.79
CA ASP A 166 1.14 7.29 -42.27
C ASP A 166 1.82 8.65 -42.01
N LYS A 167 2.65 8.71 -40.96
CA LYS A 167 3.95 9.39 -41.06
C LYS A 167 4.96 8.91 -40.04
N ASP A 168 5.74 7.95 -40.49
CA ASP A 168 7.11 7.64 -40.12
C ASP A 168 8.00 8.91 -40.17
N LYS A 169 8.80 9.16 -39.13
CA LYS A 169 10.02 9.98 -39.20
C LYS A 169 11.02 9.55 -38.14
N SER A 170 11.92 8.68 -38.56
CA SER A 170 13.28 8.62 -38.04
C SER A 170 13.95 10.00 -38.04
N LYS A 171 14.74 10.30 -37.00
CA LYS A 171 15.95 11.11 -37.16
C LYS A 171 16.94 10.80 -36.03
N LYS A 172 17.92 9.98 -36.42
CA LYS A 172 19.23 9.75 -35.83
C LYS A 172 20.14 10.88 -36.30
N ALA A 173 20.81 11.59 -35.39
CA ALA A 173 22.03 12.38 -35.64
C ALA A 173 22.41 13.03 -34.30
N LYS A 174 23.67 13.14 -33.88
CA LYS A 174 24.95 12.53 -34.25
C LYS A 174 25.89 12.93 -33.12
#